data_AF-A0A660PVC0-F1
#
_entry.id   AF-A0A660PVC0-F1
#
_cell.length_a   1.000
_cell.length_b   1.000
_cell.length_c   1.000
_cell.angle_alpha   90.00
_cell.angle_beta   90.00
_cell.angle_gamma   90.00
#
_symmetry.space_group_name_H-M   'P 1'
#
loop_
_entity.id
_entity.type
_entity.pdbx_description
1 polymer ?
#
loop_
_entity_poly.entity_id
_entity_poly.type
_entity_poly.pdbx_seq_one_letter_code
_entity_poly.pdbx_strand_id
1 'polypeptide(L)' 'MLKAMRTAVSGMTAQQMNVDNIANNLSNVTTIGFKRSRVEFQDVLYQNFRKAGTS' A
#
# COMPACT_ATOMS: atom_id res chain seq x y z
N MET A 1 -1.04 19.04 8.99
CA MET A 1 -0.84 18.99 7.52
C MET A 1 0.19 17.94 7.08
N LEU A 2 1.41 17.92 7.63
CA LEU A 2 2.45 16.96 7.24
C LEU A 2 2.05 15.47 7.40
N LYS A 3 1.37 15.09 8.49
CA LYS A 3 0.89 13.71 8.71
C LYS A 3 -0.12 13.28 7.64
N ALA A 4 -1.10 14.14 7.35
CA ALA A 4 -2.12 13.88 6.32
C ALA A 4 -1.51 13.76 4.92
N MET A 5 -0.53 14.62 4.60
CA MET A 5 0.20 14.55 3.32
C MET A 5 0.98 13.23 3.20
N ARG A 6 1.65 12.79 4.26
CA ARG A 6 2.38 11.51 4.27
C ARG A 6 1.43 10.32 4.11
N THR A 7 0.25 10.36 4.72
CA THR A 7 -0.81 9.34 4.50
C THR A 7 -1.35 9.35 3.07
N ALA A 8 -1.55 10.54 2.49
CA ALA A 8 -1.99 10.65 1.09
C ALA A 8 -0.93 10.11 0.11
N VAL A 9 0.35 10.44 0.34
CA VAL A 9 1.46 9.92 -0.46
C VAL A 9 1.56 8.39 -0.33
N SER A 10 1.50 7.83 0.88
CA SER A 10 1.52 6.36 1.06
C SER A 10 0.33 5.68 0.38
N GLY A 11 -0.86 6.30 0.41
CA GLY A 11 -2.03 5.81 -0.32
C GLY A 11 -1.82 5.84 -1.83
N MET A 12 -1.26 6.92 -2.37
CA MET A 12 -0.98 7.05 -3.80
C MET A 12 0.06 6.03 -4.28
N THR A 13 1.14 5.82 -3.51
CA THR A 13 2.15 4.79 -3.80
C THR A 13 1.54 3.39 -3.76
N ALA A 14 0.65 3.10 -2.81
CA ALA A 14 -0.06 1.83 -2.76
C ALA A 14 -0.94 1.61 -4.00
N GLN A 15 -1.68 2.64 -4.43
CA GLN A 15 -2.48 2.57 -5.65
C GLN A 15 -1.62 2.35 -6.89
N GLN A 16 -0.48 3.04 -7.01
CA GLN A 16 0.46 2.83 -8.12
C GLN A 16 0.94 1.38 -8.18
N MET A 17 1.40 0.81 -7.06
CA MET A 17 1.83 -0.60 -7.00
C MET A 17 0.72 -1.59 -7.40
N ASN A 18 -0.53 -1.31 -7.02
CA ASN A 18 -1.66 -2.15 -7.39
C ASN A 18 -1.89 -2.12 -8.91
N VAL A 19 -1.87 -0.93 -9.51
CA VAL A 19 -2.02 -0.77 -10.97
C VAL A 19 -0.87 -1.46 -11.71
N ASP A 20 0.37 -1.32 -11.23
CA ASP A 20 1.54 -1.94 -11.84
C ASP A 20 1.45 -3.48 -11.81
N ASN A 21 0.98 -4.07 -10.71
CA ASN A 21 0.77 -5.52 -10.61
C ASN A 21 -0.36 -6.00 -11.53
N ILE A 22 -1.48 -5.24 -11.60
CA ILE A 22 -2.56 -5.55 -12.54
C ILE A 22 -2.06 -5.49 -13.98
N ALA A 23 -1.31 -4.45 -14.34
CA ALA A 23 -0.72 -4.30 -15.66
C ALA A 23 0.23 -5.47 -15.99
N ASN A 24 1.12 -5.83 -15.06
CA ASN A 24 2.03 -6.95 -15.24
C ASN A 24 1.30 -8.29 -15.44
N ASN A 25 0.26 -8.55 -14.65
CA ASN A 25 -0.55 -9.76 -14.79
C ASN A 25 -1.32 -9.79 -16.12
N LEU A 26 -1.86 -8.64 -16.56
CA LEU A 26 -2.60 -8.53 -17.81
C LEU A 26 -1.69 -8.73 -19.02
N SER A 27 -0.50 -8.11 -19.01
CA SER A 27 0.48 -8.25 -20.10
C SER A 27 1.00 -9.69 -20.25
N ASN A 28 1.02 -10.47 -19.17
CA ASN A 28 1.53 -11.85 -19.18
C ASN A 28 0.43 -12.92 -19.19
N VAL A 29 -0.83 -12.55 -19.40
CA VAL A 29 -1.96 -13.51 -19.37
C VAL A 29 -1.84 -14.61 -20.44
N THR A 30 -1.17 -14.32 -21.56
CA THR A 30 -0.94 -15.25 -22.67
C THR A 30 0.38 -16.02 -22.56
N THR A 31 1.21 -15.74 -21.57
CA THR A 31 2.52 -16.39 -21.40
C THR A 31 2.34 -17.75 -20.73
N ILE A 32 2.71 -18.83 -21.43
CA ILE A 32 2.60 -20.20 -20.92
C ILE A 32 3.50 -20.35 -19.67
N GLY A 33 2.90 -20.80 -18.56
CA GLY A 33 3.61 -20.99 -17.29
C GLY A 33 3.69 -19.76 -16.38
N PHE A 34 3.10 -18.62 -16.76
CA PHE A 34 3.06 -17.43 -15.92
C PHE A 34 2.27 -17.65 -14.63
N LYS A 35 2.81 -17.15 -13.51
CA LYS A 35 2.18 -17.20 -12.18
C LYS A 35 1.71 -15.81 -11.80
N ARG A 36 0.39 -15.65 -11.66
CA ARG A 36 -0.22 -14.38 -11.28
C ARG A 36 0.25 -13.95 -9.89
N SER A 37 0.61 -12.68 -9.76
CA SER A 37 0.92 -12.06 -8.46
C SER A 37 -0.26 -11.22 -7.97
N ARG A 38 -0.35 -11.01 -6.65
CA ARG A 38 -1.32 -10.09 -6.03
C ARG A 38 -0.59 -9.30 -4.95
N VAL A 39 -0.81 -7.99 -4.93
CA VAL A 39 -0.33 -7.12 -3.84
C VAL A 39 -1.34 -7.14 -2.71
N GLU A 40 -0.87 -7.29 -1.48
CA GLU A 40 -1.66 -7.08 -0.27
C GLU A 40 -1.03 -5.94 0.54
N PHE A 41 -1.88 -5.10 1.12
CA PHE A 41 -1.45 -3.96 1.93
C PHE A 41 -1.72 -4.25 3.40
N GLN A 42 -0.80 -3.82 4.25
CA GLN A 42 -0.92 -3.95 5.71
C GLN A 42 -0.76 -2.57 6.35
N ASP A 43 -1.47 -2.40 7.46
CA ASP A 43 -1.39 -1.18 8.24
C ASP A 43 -0.07 -1.11 9.02
N VAL A 44 0.37 0.11 9.32
CA VAL A 44 1.54 0.41 10.13
C VAL A 44 1.17 0.67 11.59
N LEU A 45 2.15 0.55 12.49
CA LEU A 45 2.00 0.77 13.94
C LEU A 45 1.30 2.10 14.26
N TYR A 46 0.26 2.04 15.08
CA TYR A 46 -0.48 3.22 15.53
C TYR A 46 0.29 3.98 16.62
N GLN A 47 0.42 5.30 16.44
CA GLN A 47 0.98 6.18 17.47
C GLN A 47 -0.09 6.53 18.52
N ASN A 48 -0.11 5.79 19.63
CA ASN A 48 -0.96 6.08 20.77
C ASN A 48 -0.35 7.20 21.62
N PHE A 49 -0.85 8.44 21.46
CA PHE A 49 -0.45 9.56 22.30
C PHE A 49 -1.10 9.41 23.68
N ARG A 50 -0.35 8.91 24.66
CA ARG A 50 -0.73 9.11 26.07
C ARG A 50 -0.48 10.58 26.40
N LYS A 51 -1.51 11.28 26.90
CA LYS A 51 -1.29 12.61 27.50
C LYS A 51 -0.31 12.45 28.67
N ALA A 52 0.78 13.21 28.65
CA ALA A 52 1.65 13.31 29.82
C ALA A 52 0.82 13.92 30.97
N GLY A 53 0.73 13.22 32.10
CA GLY A 53 0.11 13.72 33.32
C GLY A 53 -1.35 13.35 33.59
N THR A 54 -1.81 12.15 33.20
CA THR A 54 -3.00 11.56 33.84
C THR A 54 -2.57 10.35 34.66
N SER A 55 -2.29 10.63 35.93
CA SER A 55 -2.36 9.69 37.05
C SER A 55 -3.59 10.05 37.87
#